data_AF-A0A2S3URX7-F1
#
_entry.id   AF-A0A2S3URX7-F1
#
_cell.length_a   1.000
_cell.length_b   1.000
_cell.length_c   1.000
_cell.angle_alpha   90.00
_cell.angle_beta   90.00
_cell.angle_gamma   90.00
#
_symmetry.space_group_name_H-M   'P 1'
#
loop_
_entity.id
_entity.type
_entity.pdbx_description
1 polymer ?
#
loop_
_entity_poly.entity_id
_entity_poly.type
_entity_poly.pdbx_seq_one_letter_code
_entity_poly.pdbx_strand_id
1 'polypeptide(L)'
;MNEDKLAPFLGTWILDAEESDFEQGDPPKSATLKIDDNFGMAVFTMNQVDADGEITNDTFEAMPDGPEVKLGKSGLVDAMRLVFQGDRKLVSEARRGGLTLMKAERELSNDGGTLTITQTVHLVDVASFTNITVYRKAQ
;
A
#
# COMPACT_ATOMS: atom_id res chain seq x y z
N MET A 1 8.82 17.40 11.39
CA MET A 1 8.86 17.25 9.92
C MET A 1 8.04 16.02 9.53
N ASN A 2 7.63 15.83 8.28
CA ASN A 2 6.94 14.59 7.85
C ASN A 2 7.84 13.34 7.99
N GLU A 3 9.16 13.54 7.96
CA GLU A 3 10.19 12.51 8.18
C GLU A 3 9.99 11.78 9.52
N ASP A 4 9.62 12.51 10.59
CA ASP A 4 9.39 11.92 11.92
C ASP A 4 8.20 10.94 11.93
N LYS A 5 7.21 11.15 11.04
CA LYS A 5 5.99 10.31 10.94
C LYS A 5 6.16 9.11 10.02
N LEU A 6 7.09 9.17 9.07
CA LEU A 6 7.36 8.06 8.15
C LEU A 6 8.22 6.99 8.82
N ALA A 7 9.14 7.39 9.71
CA ALA A 7 10.10 6.50 10.36
C ALA A 7 9.52 5.18 10.92
N PRO A 8 8.36 5.15 11.59
CA PRO A 8 7.77 3.90 12.09
C PRO A 8 7.42 2.89 10.99
N PHE A 9 7.07 3.36 9.79
CA PHE A 9 6.69 2.54 8.64
C PHE A 9 7.89 1.97 7.89
N LEU A 10 9.09 2.56 8.07
CA LEU A 10 10.28 2.15 7.34
C LEU A 10 10.71 0.73 7.71
N GLY A 11 11.20 0.00 6.70
CA GLY A 11 11.70 -1.35 6.80
C GLY A 11 11.02 -2.32 5.85
N THR A 12 11.30 -3.61 6.05
CA THR A 12 10.70 -4.70 5.29
C THR A 12 9.59 -5.35 6.11
N TRP A 13 8.47 -5.60 5.44
CA TRP A 13 7.25 -6.18 5.97
C TRP A 13 6.96 -7.48 5.23
N ILE A 14 6.71 -8.55 5.96
CA ILE A 14 6.48 -9.91 5.42
C ILE A 14 5.03 -10.28 5.68
N LEU A 15 4.33 -10.72 4.64
CA LEU A 15 2.92 -11.08 4.73
C LEU A 15 2.70 -12.26 5.69
N ASP A 16 1.69 -12.11 6.54
CA ASP A 16 1.10 -13.14 7.38
C ASP A 16 -0.23 -13.56 6.72
N ALA A 17 -0.15 -14.52 5.79
CA ALA A 17 -1.29 -14.91 4.96
C ALA A 17 -2.41 -15.57 5.79
N GLU A 18 -2.07 -16.21 6.92
CA GLU A 18 -3.04 -16.85 7.81
C GLU A 18 -3.90 -15.82 8.57
N GLU A 19 -3.34 -14.65 8.89
CA GLU A 19 -4.03 -13.54 9.55
C GLU A 19 -4.68 -12.56 8.56
N SER A 20 -4.59 -12.82 7.26
CA SER A 20 -5.11 -11.97 6.19
C SER A 20 -6.48 -12.46 5.69
N ASP A 21 -7.29 -11.53 5.18
CA ASP A 21 -8.63 -11.78 4.64
C ASP A 21 -8.76 -11.20 3.22
N PHE A 22 -9.30 -12.00 2.30
CA PHE A 22 -9.38 -11.66 0.88
C PHE A 22 -10.82 -11.83 0.39
N GLU A 23 -11.51 -10.72 0.12
CA GLU A 23 -12.82 -10.76 -0.54
C GLU A 23 -12.69 -11.18 -2.01
N GLN A 24 -11.56 -10.86 -2.64
CA GLN A 24 -11.30 -11.16 -4.04
C GLN A 24 -9.89 -11.73 -4.26
N GLY A 25 -9.85 -12.81 -5.05
CA GLY A 25 -8.64 -13.53 -5.39
C GLY A 25 -8.28 -14.57 -4.33
N ASP A 26 -7.40 -15.49 -4.70
CA ASP A 26 -6.83 -16.44 -3.75
C ASP A 26 -5.68 -15.76 -2.96
N PRO A 27 -5.47 -16.13 -1.68
CA PRO A 27 -4.33 -15.65 -0.91
C PRO A 27 -3.01 -15.97 -1.64
N PRO A 28 -2.07 -15.02 -1.74
CA PRO A 28 -0.77 -15.28 -2.33
C PRO A 28 0.04 -16.26 -1.48
N LYS A 29 0.95 -17.01 -2.10
CA LYS A 29 1.89 -17.88 -1.39
C LYS A 29 2.85 -17.09 -0.51
N SER A 30 3.24 -15.90 -0.95
CA SER A 30 4.08 -14.98 -0.17
C SER A 30 3.98 -13.57 -0.73
N ALA A 31 4.15 -12.57 0.14
CA ALA A 31 4.37 -11.19 -0.29
C ALA A 31 5.30 -10.45 0.67
N THR A 32 6.02 -9.46 0.14
CA THR A 32 6.84 -8.53 0.89
C THR A 32 6.53 -7.11 0.48
N LEU A 33 6.58 -6.20 1.46
CA LEU A 33 6.51 -4.77 1.24
C LEU A 33 7.74 -4.13 1.90
N LYS A 34 8.55 -3.43 1.14
CA LYS A 34 9.61 -2.58 1.65
C LYS A 34 9.19 -1.12 1.56
N ILE A 35 9.35 -0.39 2.64
CA ILE A 35 9.13 1.06 2.69
C ILE A 35 10.46 1.72 3.04
N ASP A 36 10.97 2.53 2.13
CA ASP A 36 12.20 3.32 2.30
C ASP A 36 11.90 4.82 2.27
N ASP A 37 12.81 5.61 2.84
CA ASP A 37 12.81 7.07 2.72
C ASP A 37 13.89 7.52 1.72
N ASN A 38 13.50 8.42 0.81
CA ASN A 38 14.39 9.08 -0.11
C ASN A 38 14.19 10.60 0.00
N PHE A 39 14.85 11.21 0.99
CA PHE A 39 14.76 12.66 1.28
C PHE A 39 13.31 13.12 1.53
N GLY A 40 12.54 12.38 2.33
CA GLY A 40 11.14 12.65 2.63
C GLY A 40 10.13 12.06 1.62
N MET A 41 10.61 11.46 0.54
CA MET A 41 9.80 10.68 -0.39
C MET A 41 9.67 9.23 0.11
N ALA A 42 8.45 8.76 0.34
CA ALA A 42 8.23 7.36 0.68
C ALA A 42 8.31 6.51 -0.60
N VAL A 43 9.22 5.53 -0.61
CA VAL A 43 9.41 4.58 -1.71
C VAL A 43 8.89 3.21 -1.27
N PHE A 44 7.97 2.65 -2.04
CA PHE A 44 7.34 1.36 -1.77
C PHE A 44 7.80 0.36 -2.81
N THR A 45 8.42 -0.74 -2.38
CA THR A 45 8.73 -1.89 -3.23
C THR A 45 7.91 -3.08 -2.77
N MET A 46 7.08 -3.63 -3.66
CA MET A 46 6.23 -4.79 -3.37
C MET A 46 6.67 -5.95 -4.23
N ASN A 47 6.82 -7.13 -3.62
CA ASN A 47 7.06 -8.37 -4.34
C ASN A 47 6.04 -9.40 -3.86
N GLN A 48 5.39 -10.09 -4.79
CA GLN A 48 4.38 -11.10 -4.50
C GLN A 48 4.61 -12.35 -5.34
N VAL A 49 4.39 -13.51 -4.73
CA VAL A 49 4.19 -14.79 -5.42
C VAL A 49 2.74 -15.18 -5.21
N ASP A 50 1.95 -15.18 -6.27
CA ASP A 50 0.51 -15.49 -6.18
C ASP A 50 0.23 -16.99 -5.95
N ALA A 51 -1.05 -17.36 -5.95
CA ALA A 51 -1.49 -18.73 -5.73
C ALA A 51 -0.99 -19.70 -6.83
N ASP A 52 -0.85 -19.23 -8.07
CA ASP A 52 -0.35 -20.02 -9.20
C ASP A 52 1.19 -20.10 -9.23
N GLY A 53 1.85 -19.20 -8.50
CA GLY A 53 3.30 -19.10 -8.44
C GLY A 53 3.88 -18.05 -9.39
N GLU A 54 3.05 -17.21 -10.01
CA GLU A 54 3.52 -16.08 -10.79
C GLU A 54 4.09 -15.01 -9.85
N ILE A 55 5.16 -14.37 -10.31
CA ILE A 55 5.89 -13.36 -9.54
C ILE A 55 5.55 -11.99 -10.08
N THR A 56 5.01 -11.14 -9.21
CA THR A 56 4.77 -9.73 -9.51
C THR A 56 5.69 -8.86 -8.66
N ASN A 57 6.34 -7.88 -9.29
CA ASN A 57 7.16 -6.89 -8.60
C ASN A 57 6.72 -5.50 -9.05
N ASP A 58 6.38 -4.66 -8.08
CA ASP A 58 5.89 -3.31 -8.32
C ASP A 58 6.64 -2.32 -7.43
N THR A 59 6.77 -1.09 -7.90
CA THR A 59 7.36 0.01 -7.13
C THR A 59 6.64 1.31 -7.42
N PHE A 60 6.40 2.09 -6.38
CA PHE A 60 5.94 3.47 -6.53
C PHE A 60 6.54 4.37 -5.44
N GLU A 61 6.57 5.66 -5.71
CA GLU A 61 7.03 6.66 -4.76
C GLU A 61 6.03 7.83 -4.67
N ALA A 62 5.86 8.37 -3.47
CA ALA A 62 5.02 9.54 -3.24
C ALA A 62 5.46 10.29 -1.99
N MET A 63 5.31 11.62 -2.03
CA MET A 63 5.62 12.49 -0.89
C MET A 63 4.40 12.48 0.06
N PRO A 64 4.52 11.98 1.30
CA PRO A 64 3.42 12.01 2.25
C PRO A 64 2.97 13.45 2.53
N ASP A 65 1.66 13.68 2.50
CA ASP A 65 1.02 15.01 2.60
C ASP A 65 1.51 16.03 1.55
N GLY A 66 2.15 15.54 0.49
CA GLY A 66 2.54 16.31 -0.67
C GLY A 66 1.38 16.54 -1.66
N PRO A 67 1.65 17.29 -2.73
CA PRO A 67 0.70 17.40 -3.83
C PRO A 67 0.47 16.05 -4.50
N GLU A 68 -0.70 15.91 -5.13
CA GLU A 68 -1.00 14.75 -5.97
C GLU A 68 0.03 14.64 -7.12
N VAL A 69 0.59 13.44 -7.29
CA VAL A 69 1.57 13.13 -8.33
C VAL A 69 0.83 12.65 -9.56
N LYS A 70 0.98 13.34 -10.69
CA LYS A 70 0.42 12.89 -11.97
C LYS A 70 1.26 11.76 -12.54
N LEU A 71 0.60 10.66 -12.88
CA LEU A 71 1.19 9.52 -13.54
C LEU A 71 1.09 9.67 -15.06
N GLY A 72 1.99 9.03 -15.81
CA GLY A 72 1.95 9.05 -17.28
C GLY A 72 0.62 8.52 -17.83
N LYS A 73 0.19 9.02 -18.99
CA LYS A 73 -1.13 8.73 -19.60
C LYS A 73 -1.38 7.26 -20.01
N SER A 74 -0.44 6.35 -19.78
CA SER A 74 -0.49 4.96 -20.27
C SER A 74 -1.00 3.93 -19.25
N GLY A 75 -1.57 4.36 -18.12
CA GLY A 75 -2.04 3.48 -17.05
C GLY A 75 -3.55 3.50 -16.82
N LEU A 76 -4.02 2.59 -15.96
CA LEU A 76 -5.39 2.58 -15.42
C LEU A 76 -5.68 3.79 -14.51
N VAL A 77 -4.63 4.44 -14.00
CA VAL A 77 -4.67 5.61 -13.11
C VAL A 77 -3.82 6.74 -13.72
N ASP A 78 -4.24 7.99 -13.51
CA ASP A 78 -3.54 9.20 -13.99
C ASP A 78 -2.94 10.04 -12.85
N ALA A 79 -3.22 9.66 -11.61
CA ALA A 79 -2.76 10.37 -10.44
C ALA A 79 -2.64 9.44 -9.22
N MET A 80 -1.76 9.83 -8.30
CA MET A 80 -1.59 9.18 -7.01
C MET A 80 -1.38 10.21 -5.90
N ARG A 81 -1.93 9.91 -4.73
CA ARG A 81 -1.76 10.73 -3.52
C ARG A 81 -1.36 9.85 -2.35
N LEU A 82 -0.52 10.36 -1.46
CA LEU A 82 -0.13 9.74 -0.20
C LEU A 82 -0.34 10.74 0.94
N VAL A 83 -1.06 10.34 1.99
CA VAL A 83 -1.37 11.22 3.14
C VAL A 83 -1.26 10.48 4.46
N PHE A 84 -0.85 11.19 5.49
CA PHE A 84 -0.98 10.71 6.86
C PHE A 84 -2.39 10.97 7.39
N GLN A 85 -2.95 10.00 8.11
CA GLN A 85 -4.21 10.13 8.85
C GLN A 85 -3.95 9.88 10.34
N GLY A 86 -3.42 10.88 11.02
CA GLY A 86 -2.83 10.71 12.36
C GLY A 86 -1.40 10.17 12.29
N ASP A 87 -0.92 9.56 13.36
CA ASP A 87 0.50 9.20 13.50
C ASP A 87 0.83 7.74 13.14
N ARG A 88 -0.21 6.90 12.94
CA ARG A 88 -0.06 5.47 12.69
C ARG A 88 -0.76 4.99 11.43
N LYS A 89 -1.28 5.90 10.62
CA LYS A 89 -2.00 5.57 9.39
C LYS A 89 -1.47 6.33 8.19
N LEU A 90 -1.10 5.58 7.16
CA LEU A 90 -0.57 6.08 5.90
C LEU A 90 -1.45 5.60 4.74
N VAL A 91 -2.11 6.53 4.07
CA VAL A 91 -3.13 6.23 3.06
C VAL A 91 -2.66 6.65 1.69
N SER A 92 -2.66 5.71 0.74
CA SER A 92 -2.44 6.00 -0.68
C SER A 92 -3.74 5.85 -1.47
N GLU A 93 -4.00 6.78 -2.37
CA GLU A 93 -5.10 6.73 -3.33
C GLU A 93 -4.54 6.77 -4.75
N ALA A 94 -4.93 5.81 -5.58
CA ALA A 94 -4.69 5.82 -7.01
C ALA A 94 -5.98 6.23 -7.74
N ARG A 95 -5.85 7.21 -8.64
CA ARG A 95 -6.97 7.98 -9.17
C ARG A 95 -6.98 8.05 -10.67
N ARG A 96 -8.17 8.23 -11.25
CA ARG A 96 -8.37 8.54 -12.67
C ARG A 96 -9.44 9.61 -12.84
N GLY A 97 -9.10 10.72 -13.51
CA GLY A 97 -10.05 11.82 -13.71
C GLY A 97 -10.61 12.39 -12.40
N GLY A 98 -9.82 12.32 -11.31
CA GLY A 98 -10.22 12.74 -9.97
C GLY A 98 -11.04 11.72 -9.17
N LEU A 99 -11.38 10.56 -9.75
CA LEU A 99 -12.06 9.46 -9.05
C LEU A 99 -11.03 8.50 -8.44
N THR A 100 -11.18 8.14 -7.17
CA THR A 100 -10.36 7.11 -6.53
C THR A 100 -10.78 5.74 -7.07
N LEU A 101 -9.85 5.05 -7.74
CA LEU A 101 -10.05 3.69 -8.25
C LEU A 101 -9.48 2.64 -7.29
N MET A 102 -8.46 3.01 -6.53
CA MET A 102 -7.87 2.15 -5.51
C MET A 102 -7.45 2.99 -4.31
N LYS A 103 -7.72 2.47 -3.12
CA LYS A 103 -7.30 3.04 -1.84
C LYS A 103 -6.58 1.96 -1.05
N ALA A 104 -5.40 2.27 -0.52
CA ALA A 104 -4.68 1.40 0.40
C ALA A 104 -4.39 2.15 1.70
N GLU A 105 -4.91 1.64 2.80
CA GLU A 105 -4.79 2.19 4.15
C GLU A 105 -3.84 1.33 4.96
N ARG A 106 -2.67 1.85 5.30
CA ARG A 106 -1.65 1.14 6.08
C ARG A 106 -1.70 1.62 7.51
N GLU A 107 -2.04 0.74 8.44
CA GLU A 107 -2.16 1.04 9.85
C GLU A 107 -1.15 0.24 10.67
N LEU A 108 -0.34 0.94 11.45
CA LEU A 108 0.64 0.34 12.36
C LEU A 108 -0.01 -0.02 13.70
N SER A 109 0.32 -1.20 14.22
CA SER A 109 0.06 -1.56 15.60
C SER A 109 0.80 -0.63 16.57
N ASN A 110 0.34 -0.58 17.83
CA ASN A 110 0.93 0.28 18.85
C ASN A 110 2.41 -0.03 19.13
N ASP A 111 2.82 -1.29 18.98
CA ASP A 111 4.21 -1.73 19.14
C ASP A 111 5.06 -1.56 17.87
N GLY A 112 4.45 -1.14 16.75
CA GLY A 112 5.12 -0.99 15.45
C GLY A 112 5.57 -2.30 14.80
N GLY A 113 5.16 -3.46 15.34
CA GLY A 113 5.56 -4.78 14.83
C GLY A 113 4.64 -5.35 13.76
N THR A 114 3.43 -4.80 13.62
CA THR A 114 2.40 -5.25 12.68
C THR A 114 1.92 -4.09 11.82
N LEU A 115 1.79 -4.34 10.52
CA LEU A 115 1.21 -3.42 9.55
C LEU A 115 -0.01 -4.08 8.92
N THR A 116 -1.19 -3.54 9.20
CA THR A 116 -2.44 -3.96 8.55
C THR A 116 -2.68 -3.06 7.35
N ILE A 117 -2.88 -3.65 6.17
CA ILE A 117 -3.18 -2.94 4.94
C ILE A 117 -4.59 -3.31 4.49
N THR A 118 -5.50 -2.34 4.54
CA THR A 118 -6.82 -2.46 3.93
C THR A 118 -6.75 -1.87 2.53
N GLN A 119 -6.86 -2.71 1.52
CA GLN A 119 -6.85 -2.32 0.11
C GLN A 119 -8.25 -2.48 -0.47
N THR A 120 -8.84 -1.36 -0.90
CA THR A 120 -10.13 -1.33 -1.59
C THR A 120 -9.92 -0.95 -3.05
N VAL A 121 -10.46 -1.76 -3.95
CA VAL A 121 -10.53 -1.47 -5.39
C VAL A 121 -11.96 -1.14 -5.76
N HIS A 122 -12.16 -0.02 -6.46
CA HIS A 122 -13.45 0.44 -6.97
C HIS A 122 -13.55 0.13 -8.46
N LEU A 123 -14.38 -0.84 -8.81
CA LEU A 123 -14.74 -1.10 -10.21
C LEU A 123 -15.98 -0.27 -10.55
N VAL A 124 -15.78 0.72 -11.43
CA VAL A 124 -16.84 1.62 -11.89
C VAL A 124 -18.02 0.79 -12.41
N ASP A 125 -19.23 1.13 -11.95
CA ASP A 125 -20.49 0.49 -12.29
C ASP A 125 -20.69 -0.97 -11.86
N VAL A 126 -19.78 -1.55 -11.07
CA VAL A 126 -19.89 -2.94 -10.60
C VAL A 126 -20.01 -3.01 -9.07
N ALA A 127 -18.89 -2.88 -8.37
CA ALA A 127 -18.79 -3.05 -6.93
C ALA A 127 -17.42 -2.54 -6.44
N SER A 128 -17.27 -2.49 -5.12
CA SER A 128 -15.96 -2.35 -4.48
C SER A 128 -15.59 -3.65 -3.80
N PHE A 129 -14.31 -4.00 -3.86
CA PHE A 129 -13.76 -5.20 -3.21
C PHE A 129 -12.65 -4.78 -2.27
N THR A 130 -12.61 -5.39 -1.09
CA THR A 130 -11.64 -5.07 -0.05
C THR A 130 -10.85 -6.32 0.36
N ASN A 131 -9.53 -6.22 0.30
CA ASN A 131 -8.63 -7.20 0.90
C ASN A 131 -7.96 -6.57 2.12
N ILE A 132 -7.87 -7.33 3.21
CA ILE A 132 -7.18 -6.95 4.45
C ILE A 132 -5.97 -7.85 4.58
N THR A 133 -4.78 -7.27 4.45
CA THR A 133 -3.52 -8.01 4.56
C THR A 133 -2.78 -7.61 5.81
N VAL A 134 -2.27 -8.59 6.55
CA VAL A 134 -1.49 -8.38 7.77
C VAL A 134 -0.04 -8.68 7.46
N TYR A 135 0.86 -7.76 7.78
CA TYR A 135 2.29 -7.95 7.64
C TYR A 135 3.01 -7.84 8.98
N ARG A 136 4.07 -8.62 9.13
CA ARG A 136 5.00 -8.56 10.26
C ARG A 136 6.29 -7.87 9.86
N LYS A 137 6.82 -7.02 10.73
CA LYS A 137 8.11 -6.38 10.49
C LYS A 137 9.21 -7.43 10.48
N ALA A 138 10.08 -7.41 9.47
CA ALA A 138 11.27 -8.23 9.45
C ALA A 138 12.20 -7.81 10.61
N GLN A 139 12.83 -8.80 11.26
CA GLN A 139 13.78 -8.60 12.36
C GLN A 139 15.08 -7.97 11.90
#